data_AF-A0A8C5ZZN4-F1
#
_entry.id   AF-A0A8C5ZZN4-F1
#
_cell.length_a   1.000
_cell.length_b   1.000
_cell.length_c   1.000
_cell.angle_alpha   90.00
_cell.angle_beta   90.00
_cell.angle_gamma   90.00
#
_symmetry.space_group_name_H-M   'P 1'
#
loop_
_entity.id
_entity.type
_entity.pdbx_description
1 polymer ?
#
loop_
_entity_poly.entity_id
_entity_poly.type
_entity_poly.pdbx_seq_one_letter_code
_entity_poly.pdbx_strand_id
1 'polypeptide(L)'
;MHRTGSHTYQTTYGCDVGTVGRLLRGYSQFAYDGADYIALKDYLRSWTAADVAAQITQRKWEEGGYAEHERAYLEGECVWSLARYLELGKETLLRTDPPKTHLTHHPRPEGDVTLRCWALGFYPKEITLNWQRDGEDQTQDMELVETRPSGDGNFQKWAAVVVPAGEEQRYTCHVHHEGLPEALTLRWGKEGIRLIHPIIPPLATPLVDSDQVLFLLCSGNDSAQGSDVSLTA
;
A
#
# COMPACT_ATOMS: atom_id res chain seq x y z
N MET A 1 31.97 9.67 -30.29
CA MET A 1 31.36 8.46 -29.69
C MET A 1 30.02 8.86 -29.10
N HIS A 2 28.92 8.60 -29.81
CA HIS A 2 27.58 8.75 -29.22
C HIS A 2 27.36 7.53 -28.31
N ARG A 3 27.24 7.75 -27.00
CA ARG A 3 26.67 6.73 -26.11
C ARG A 3 25.16 6.86 -26.28
N THR A 4 24.53 5.88 -26.93
CA THR A 4 23.09 5.70 -26.86
C THR A 4 22.76 5.24 -25.44
N GLY A 5 22.14 6.14 -24.66
CA GLY A 5 21.62 5.83 -23.33
C GLY A 5 20.23 5.21 -23.44
N SER A 6 19.95 4.19 -22.63
CA SER A 6 18.58 3.71 -22.42
C SER A 6 17.97 4.55 -21.31
N HIS A 7 16.78 5.09 -21.55
CA HIS A 7 16.06 5.91 -20.59
C HIS A 7 14.67 5.34 -20.34
N THR A 8 14.11 5.66 -19.18
CA THR A 8 12.83 5.15 -18.70
C THR A 8 11.90 6.31 -18.41
N TYR A 9 10.70 6.29 -18.99
CA TYR A 9 9.64 7.24 -18.66
C TYR A 9 8.46 6.48 -18.05
N GLN A 10 8.10 6.85 -16.83
CA GLN A 10 7.08 6.18 -16.04
C GLN A 10 5.93 7.14 -15.81
N THR A 11 4.71 6.64 -15.95
CA THR A 11 3.50 7.41 -15.63
C THR A 11 2.68 6.69 -14.59
N THR A 12 2.07 7.43 -13.68
CA THR A 12 1.11 6.94 -12.70
C THR A 12 -0.07 7.88 -12.63
N TYR A 13 -1.24 7.42 -13.06
CA TYR A 13 -2.49 8.17 -12.99
C TYR A 13 -3.64 7.28 -12.53
N GLY A 14 -4.62 7.89 -11.88
CA GLY A 14 -5.74 7.17 -11.27
C GLY A 14 -6.57 8.02 -10.33
N CYS A 15 -7.66 7.44 -9.83
CA CYS A 15 -8.59 8.06 -8.89
C CYS A 15 -8.89 7.13 -7.72
N ASP A 16 -8.97 7.71 -6.52
CA ASP A 16 -9.52 7.08 -5.34
C ASP A 16 -10.97 7.53 -5.17
N VAL A 17 -11.86 6.59 -4.89
CA VAL A 17 -13.28 6.85 -4.63
C VAL A 17 -13.64 6.41 -3.22
N GLY A 18 -14.47 7.23 -2.56
CA GLY A 18 -15.04 6.87 -1.27
C GLY A 18 -16.21 5.91 -1.41
N THR A 19 -16.77 5.49 -0.28
CA THR A 19 -17.93 4.58 -0.20
C THR A 19 -19.17 5.07 -0.95
N VAL A 20 -19.31 6.40 -1.14
CA VAL A 20 -20.41 7.04 -1.87
C VAL A 20 -20.10 7.18 -3.38
N GLY A 21 -18.99 6.61 -3.87
CA GLY A 21 -18.59 6.64 -5.29
C GLY A 21 -18.16 8.02 -5.78
N ARG A 22 -17.75 8.91 -4.87
CA ARG A 22 -17.23 10.25 -5.20
C ARG A 22 -15.72 10.25 -5.19
N LEU A 23 -15.12 11.05 -6.06
CA LEU A 23 -13.67 11.28 -6.07
C LEU A 23 -13.21 11.81 -4.71
N LEU A 24 -12.29 11.08 -4.08
CA LEU A 24 -11.55 11.54 -2.91
C LEU A 24 -10.23 12.18 -3.33
N ARG A 25 -9.52 11.54 -4.26
CA ARG A 25 -8.22 12.00 -4.74
C ARG A 25 -7.96 11.54 -6.16
N GLY A 26 -7.45 12.45 -6.99
CA GLY A 26 -6.93 12.12 -8.31
C GLY A 26 -5.40 12.23 -8.32
N TYR A 27 -4.77 11.46 -9.20
CA TYR A 27 -3.32 11.42 -9.38
C TYR A 27 -3.00 11.47 -10.87
N SER A 28 -1.97 12.25 -11.23
CA SER A 28 -1.33 12.22 -12.54
C SER A 28 0.12 12.65 -12.34
N GLN A 29 1.02 11.68 -12.38
CA GLN A 29 2.42 11.81 -11.96
C GLN A 29 3.33 11.12 -12.96
N PHE A 30 4.48 11.72 -13.21
CA PHE A 30 5.44 11.25 -14.18
C PHE A 30 6.84 11.23 -13.56
N ALA A 31 7.62 10.21 -13.91
CA ALA A 31 8.99 10.02 -13.48
C ALA A 31 9.91 9.71 -14.68
N TYR A 32 11.16 10.13 -14.60
CA TYR A 32 12.19 9.91 -15.60
C TYR A 32 13.41 9.25 -14.95
N ASP A 33 13.85 8.12 -15.49
CA ASP A 33 14.94 7.30 -14.95
C ASP A 33 14.78 6.97 -13.45
N GLY A 34 13.54 6.75 -13.01
CA GLY A 34 13.19 6.41 -11.62
C GLY A 34 13.13 7.59 -10.66
N ALA A 35 13.38 8.82 -11.12
CA ALA A 35 13.24 10.04 -10.34
C ALA A 35 11.95 10.80 -10.70
N ASP A 36 11.30 11.40 -9.71
CA ASP A 36 10.13 12.25 -9.93
C ASP A 36 10.45 13.34 -10.97
N TYR A 37 9.54 13.54 -11.92
CA TYR A 37 9.70 14.53 -12.99
C TYR A 37 8.66 15.65 -12.86
N ILE A 38 7.37 15.32 -12.99
CA ILE A 38 6.29 16.30 -12.86
C ILE A 38 5.02 15.64 -12.31
N ALA A 39 4.29 16.34 -11.44
CA ALA A 39 3.10 15.82 -10.78
C ALA A 39 1.97 16.85 -10.71
N LEU A 40 0.74 16.41 -10.94
CA LEU A 40 -0.48 17.22 -10.80
C LEU A 40 -0.83 17.40 -9.31
N LYS A 41 -1.03 18.65 -8.87
CA LYS A 41 -1.32 19.05 -7.49
C LYS A 41 -2.46 20.08 -7.40
N ASP A 42 -2.67 20.60 -6.19
CA ASP A 42 -3.62 21.66 -5.82
C ASP A 42 -5.04 21.41 -6.34
N TYR A 43 -5.61 20.27 -5.96
CA TYR A 43 -6.94 19.85 -6.40
C TYR A 43 -7.06 19.74 -7.93
N LEU A 44 -6.02 19.19 -8.57
CA LEU A 44 -5.98 18.90 -10.00
C LEU A 44 -5.94 20.18 -10.87
N ARG A 45 -5.22 21.21 -10.42
CA ARG A 45 -5.19 22.53 -11.09
C ARG A 45 -3.80 23.02 -11.47
N SER A 46 -2.78 22.56 -10.77
CA SER A 46 -1.41 23.04 -10.95
C SER A 46 -0.44 21.86 -11.10
N TRP A 47 0.73 22.14 -11.65
CA TRP A 47 1.80 21.16 -11.78
C TRP A 47 2.94 21.48 -10.83
N THR A 48 3.58 20.46 -10.28
CA THR A 48 4.83 20.58 -9.53
C THR A 48 5.93 19.92 -10.34
N ALA A 49 6.89 20.71 -10.83
CA ALA A 49 8.09 20.25 -11.51
C ALA A 49 9.20 19.90 -10.51
N ALA A 50 9.89 18.79 -10.73
CA ALA A 50 10.99 18.34 -9.86
C ALA A 50 12.32 19.05 -10.16
N ASP A 51 12.57 19.42 -11.42
CA ASP A 51 13.82 20.06 -11.85
C ASP A 51 13.61 21.10 -12.97
N VAL A 52 14.71 21.69 -13.43
CA VAL A 52 14.71 22.72 -14.50
C VAL A 52 14.21 22.19 -15.85
N ALA A 53 14.38 20.90 -16.13
CA ALA A 53 13.86 20.29 -17.35
C ALA A 53 12.33 20.14 -17.26
N ALA A 54 11.84 19.65 -16.11
CA ALA A 54 10.41 19.55 -15.82
C ALA A 54 9.70 20.92 -15.83
N GLN A 55 10.37 22.00 -15.43
CA GLN A 55 9.83 23.37 -15.53
C GLN A 55 9.55 23.80 -16.99
N ILE A 56 10.23 23.23 -17.97
CA ILE A 56 9.93 23.46 -19.38
C ILE A 56 8.61 22.77 -19.74
N THR A 57 8.42 21.53 -19.31
CA THR A 57 7.15 20.79 -19.50
C THR A 57 6.00 21.50 -18.78
N GLN A 58 6.21 21.93 -17.52
CA GLN A 58 5.23 22.65 -16.74
C GLN A 58 4.68 23.86 -17.49
N ARG A 59 5.54 24.76 -17.98
CA ARG A 59 5.10 25.95 -18.71
C ARG A 59 4.26 25.61 -19.94
N LYS A 60 4.69 24.61 -20.73
CA LYS A 60 3.92 24.15 -21.90
C LYS A 60 2.55 23.59 -21.50
N TRP A 61 2.49 22.86 -20.40
CA TRP A 61 1.24 22.26 -19.92
C TRP A 61 0.28 23.29 -19.32
N GLU A 62 0.82 24.30 -18.64
CA GLU A 62 0.04 25.44 -18.13
C GLU A 62 -0.49 26.30 -19.29
N GLU A 63 0.34 26.64 -20.28
CA GLU A 63 -0.08 27.36 -21.50
C GLU A 63 -1.14 26.58 -22.29
N GLY A 64 -1.04 25.25 -22.31
CA GLY A 64 -1.98 24.37 -22.99
C GLY A 64 -3.22 23.98 -22.18
N GLY A 65 -3.34 24.40 -20.91
CA GLY A 65 -4.49 24.05 -20.06
C GLY A 65 -4.61 22.57 -19.72
N TYR A 66 -3.52 21.80 -19.73
CA TYR A 66 -3.54 20.33 -19.57
C TYR A 66 -4.11 19.88 -18.22
N ALA A 67 -3.97 20.68 -17.17
CA ALA A 67 -4.54 20.36 -15.86
C ALA A 67 -6.07 20.21 -15.91
N GLU A 68 -6.77 21.01 -16.73
CA GLU A 68 -8.23 20.91 -16.86
C GLU A 68 -8.65 19.61 -17.56
N HIS A 69 -7.86 19.17 -18.54
CA HIS A 69 -8.09 17.91 -19.23
C HIS A 69 -7.93 16.71 -18.29
N GLU A 70 -6.81 16.65 -17.56
CA GLU A 70 -6.55 15.61 -16.55
C GLU A 70 -7.65 15.59 -15.49
N ARG A 71 -8.06 16.78 -15.02
CA ARG A 71 -9.14 16.91 -14.04
C ARG A 71 -10.47 16.36 -14.56
N ALA A 72 -10.83 16.67 -15.80
CA ALA A 72 -12.08 16.19 -16.40
C ALA A 72 -12.11 14.65 -16.51
N TYR A 73 -10.97 14.03 -16.86
CA TYR A 73 -10.83 12.56 -16.86
C TYR A 73 -10.95 11.99 -15.44
N LEU A 74 -10.20 12.54 -14.49
CA LEU A 74 -10.12 12.06 -13.11
C LEU A 74 -11.45 12.20 -12.35
N GLU A 75 -12.18 13.30 -12.54
CA GLU A 75 -13.50 13.53 -11.93
C GLU A 75 -14.64 12.79 -12.64
N GLY A 76 -14.44 12.44 -13.92
CA GLY A 76 -15.47 11.82 -14.77
C GLY A 76 -15.21 10.35 -15.05
N GLU A 77 -14.49 10.07 -16.14
CA GLU A 77 -14.33 8.73 -16.70
C GLU A 77 -13.64 7.78 -15.73
N CYS A 78 -12.63 8.23 -14.99
CA CYS A 78 -11.92 7.40 -14.03
C CYS A 78 -12.86 6.87 -12.94
N VAL A 79 -13.61 7.78 -12.29
CA VAL A 79 -14.57 7.45 -11.23
C VAL A 79 -15.67 6.53 -11.77
N TRP A 80 -16.21 6.84 -12.94
CA TRP A 80 -17.27 6.05 -13.56
C TRP A 80 -16.79 4.64 -13.92
N SER A 81 -15.61 4.52 -14.50
CA SER A 81 -15.03 3.24 -14.89
C SER A 81 -14.73 2.38 -13.66
N LEU A 82 -14.15 2.98 -12.62
CA LEU A 82 -13.89 2.30 -11.35
C LEU A 82 -15.19 1.79 -10.72
N ALA A 83 -16.23 2.62 -10.63
CA ALA A 83 -17.53 2.20 -10.12
C ALA A 83 -18.11 1.01 -10.92
N ARG A 84 -17.98 1.04 -12.25
CA ARG A 84 -18.40 -0.06 -13.12
C ARG A 84 -17.60 -1.34 -12.84
N TYR A 85 -16.28 -1.25 -12.68
CA TYR A 85 -15.44 -2.42 -12.40
C TYR A 85 -15.74 -3.01 -11.01
N LEU A 86 -15.96 -2.17 -10.01
CA LEU A 86 -16.35 -2.62 -8.67
C LEU A 86 -17.70 -3.33 -8.68
N GLU A 87 -18.66 -2.88 -9.49
CA GLU A 87 -19.94 -3.59 -9.65
C GLU A 87 -19.77 -4.94 -10.36
N LEU A 88 -19.04 -4.96 -11.48
CA LEU A 88 -18.81 -6.19 -12.27
C LEU A 88 -17.94 -7.23 -11.53
N GLY A 89 -16.99 -6.77 -10.73
CA GLY A 89 -16.00 -7.59 -10.02
C GLY A 89 -16.23 -7.67 -8.52
N LYS A 90 -17.42 -7.32 -8.03
CA LYS A 90 -17.74 -7.14 -6.61
C LYS A 90 -17.27 -8.29 -5.72
N GLU A 91 -17.51 -9.53 -6.12
CA GLU A 91 -17.14 -10.73 -5.35
C GLU A 91 -15.62 -10.89 -5.17
N THR A 92 -14.81 -10.26 -6.03
CA THR A 92 -13.34 -10.36 -6.00
C THR A 92 -12.70 -9.08 -5.51
N LEU A 93 -13.13 -7.91 -6.02
CA LEU A 93 -12.50 -6.62 -5.73
C LEU A 93 -12.89 -6.05 -4.37
N LEU A 94 -14.12 -6.34 -3.92
CA LEU A 94 -14.66 -5.90 -2.62
C LEU A 94 -14.65 -7.03 -1.58
N ARG A 95 -13.90 -8.10 -1.83
CA ARG A 95 -13.71 -9.15 -0.84
C ARG A 95 -12.73 -8.67 0.22
N THR A 96 -12.89 -9.21 1.41
CA THR A 96 -11.92 -9.05 2.49
C THR A 96 -11.68 -10.43 3.10
N ASP A 97 -10.45 -10.90 2.97
CA ASP A 97 -10.02 -12.21 3.46
C ASP A 97 -9.11 -11.99 4.68
N PRO A 98 -9.49 -12.44 5.89
CA PRO A 98 -8.68 -12.24 7.09
C PRO A 98 -7.38 -13.08 7.07
N PRO A 99 -6.31 -12.59 7.70
CA PRO A 99 -5.05 -13.33 7.77
C PRO A 99 -5.16 -14.59 8.62
N LYS A 100 -4.65 -15.69 8.07
CA LYS A 100 -4.33 -16.89 8.86
C LYS A 100 -3.01 -16.63 9.57
N THR A 101 -3.07 -16.57 10.90
CA THR A 101 -1.92 -16.20 11.72
C THR A 101 -1.38 -17.38 12.52
N HIS A 102 -0.06 -17.41 12.67
CA HIS A 102 0.61 -18.37 13.55
C HIS A 102 1.98 -17.84 13.96
N LEU A 103 2.51 -18.40 15.05
CA LEU A 103 3.88 -18.12 15.50
C LEU A 103 4.78 -19.31 15.19
N THR A 104 6.01 -19.00 14.81
CA THR A 104 7.11 -19.96 14.68
C THR A 104 8.20 -19.59 15.68
N HIS A 105 8.85 -20.61 16.22
CA HIS A 105 9.86 -20.49 17.27
C HIS A 105 11.12 -21.19 16.81
N HIS A 106 12.21 -20.42 16.68
CA HIS A 106 13.48 -20.92 16.18
C HIS A 106 14.56 -20.67 17.23
N PRO A 107 15.01 -21.71 17.96
CA PRO A 107 16.17 -21.60 18.83
C PRO A 107 17.41 -21.21 18.03
N ARG A 108 18.21 -20.29 18.56
CA ARG A 108 19.47 -19.85 17.96
C ARG A 108 20.67 -20.45 18.70
N PRO A 109 21.83 -20.60 18.04
CA PRO A 109 23.04 -21.16 18.66
C PRO A 109 23.53 -20.37 19.88
N GLU A 110 23.26 -19.07 19.94
CA GLU A 110 23.68 -18.17 21.01
C GLU A 110 22.84 -18.33 22.31
N GLY A 111 21.78 -19.15 22.27
CA GLY A 111 20.90 -19.45 23.40
C GLY A 111 19.66 -18.57 23.48
N ASP A 112 19.51 -17.59 22.59
CA ASP A 112 18.27 -16.85 22.37
C ASP A 112 17.35 -17.55 21.35
N VAL A 113 16.18 -16.98 21.13
CA VAL A 113 15.12 -17.54 20.29
C VAL A 113 14.65 -16.48 19.31
N THR A 114 14.39 -16.84 18.07
CA THR A 114 13.62 -16.01 17.14
C THR A 114 12.15 -16.41 17.20
N LEU A 115 11.29 -15.48 17.60
CA LEU A 115 9.85 -15.59 17.43
C LEU A 115 9.45 -14.89 16.14
N ARG A 116 8.79 -15.61 15.24
CA ARG A 116 8.29 -15.04 13.99
C ARG A 116 6.78 -15.21 13.88
N CYS A 117 6.10 -14.08 13.72
CA CYS A 117 4.66 -13.98 13.52
C CYS A 117 4.34 -13.90 12.05
N TRP A 118 3.54 -14.85 11.58
CA TRP A 118 3.12 -14.95 10.20
C TRP A 118 1.68 -14.48 10.04
N ALA A 119 1.42 -13.77 8.95
CA ALA A 119 0.09 -13.51 8.41
C ALA A 119 0.05 -14.00 6.96
N LEU A 120 -0.86 -14.92 6.65
CA LEU A 120 -0.94 -15.59 5.36
C LEU A 120 -2.35 -15.51 4.77
N GLY A 121 -2.44 -15.44 3.44
CA GLY A 121 -3.69 -15.61 2.70
C GLY A 121 -4.71 -14.51 2.96
N PHE A 122 -4.24 -13.29 3.22
CA PHE A 122 -5.11 -12.13 3.46
C PHE A 122 -5.25 -11.25 2.21
N TYR A 123 -6.37 -10.55 2.13
CA TYR A 123 -6.66 -9.53 1.13
C TYR A 123 -7.57 -8.48 1.77
N PRO A 124 -7.35 -7.17 1.54
CA PRO A 124 -6.35 -6.53 0.69
C PRO A 124 -4.95 -6.54 1.31
N LYS A 125 -3.97 -6.00 0.58
CA LYS A 125 -2.55 -6.01 0.96
C LYS A 125 -2.22 -5.26 2.26
N GLU A 126 -3.07 -4.31 2.66
CA GLU A 126 -2.81 -3.44 3.79
C GLU A 126 -2.97 -4.25 5.09
N ILE A 127 -1.90 -4.33 5.87
CA ILE A 127 -1.86 -5.10 7.12
C ILE A 127 -0.78 -4.54 8.03
N THR A 128 -1.04 -4.53 9.33
CA THR A 128 -0.07 -4.13 10.34
C THR A 128 0.26 -5.29 11.24
N LEU A 129 1.54 -5.65 11.30
CA LEU A 129 2.12 -6.61 12.24
C LEU A 129 3.06 -5.85 13.17
N ASN A 130 2.85 -5.99 14.48
CA ASN A 130 3.69 -5.36 15.48
C ASN A 130 4.00 -6.32 16.62
N TRP A 131 5.22 -6.27 17.14
CA TRP A 131 5.61 -6.99 18.34
C TRP A 131 5.62 -6.04 19.54
N GLN A 132 5.06 -6.51 20.64
CA GLN A 132 5.13 -5.83 21.94
C GLN A 132 5.82 -6.72 22.96
N ARG A 133 6.60 -6.11 23.86
CA ARG A 133 7.14 -6.73 25.07
C ARG A 133 6.53 -6.03 26.28
N ASP A 134 5.77 -6.77 27.09
CA ASP A 134 5.05 -6.21 28.25
C ASP A 134 4.19 -4.97 27.92
N GLY A 135 3.68 -4.89 26.69
CA GLY A 135 2.88 -3.77 26.18
C GLY A 135 3.67 -2.67 25.47
N GLU A 136 5.00 -2.74 25.42
CA GLU A 136 5.85 -1.75 24.74
C GLU A 136 6.25 -2.21 23.33
N ASP A 137 6.06 -1.35 22.33
CA ASP A 137 6.35 -1.64 20.92
C ASP A 137 7.85 -1.89 20.67
N GLN A 138 8.17 -2.92 19.88
CA GLN A 138 9.54 -3.37 19.59
C GLN A 138 9.99 -2.99 18.16
N THR A 139 9.55 -1.84 17.63
CA THR A 139 9.74 -1.48 16.21
C THR A 139 11.20 -1.46 15.75
N GLN A 140 12.16 -1.13 16.63
CA GLN A 140 13.59 -1.07 16.28
C GLN A 140 14.26 -2.44 16.23
N ASP A 141 13.84 -3.36 17.10
CA ASP A 141 14.42 -4.70 17.23
C ASP A 141 13.66 -5.75 16.38
N MET A 142 12.58 -5.32 15.72
CA MET A 142 11.73 -6.15 14.88
C MET A 142 12.22 -6.19 13.44
N GLU A 143 12.46 -7.39 12.93
CA GLU A 143 12.61 -7.64 11.51
C GLU A 143 11.22 -7.71 10.87
N LEU A 144 10.88 -6.71 10.05
CA LEU A 144 9.62 -6.64 9.31
C LEU A 144 9.89 -6.73 7.82
N VAL A 145 9.32 -7.75 7.16
CA VAL A 145 9.41 -7.85 5.70
C VAL A 145 8.30 -7.05 5.03
N GLU A 146 8.56 -6.60 3.80
CA GLU A 146 7.52 -6.06 2.92
C GLU A 146 6.41 -7.08 2.69
N THR A 147 5.19 -6.58 2.46
CA THR A 147 4.05 -7.42 2.12
C THR A 147 4.25 -7.99 0.73
N ARG A 148 4.14 -9.31 0.58
CA ARG A 148 4.44 -10.01 -0.67
C ARG A 148 3.20 -10.69 -1.24
N PRO A 149 3.05 -10.76 -2.57
CA PRO A 149 1.99 -11.54 -3.18
C PRO A 149 2.25 -13.04 -2.99
N SER A 150 1.19 -13.81 -2.82
CA SER A 150 1.22 -15.27 -2.70
C SER A 150 1.01 -16.00 -4.04
N GLY A 151 0.58 -15.27 -5.08
CA GLY A 151 0.36 -15.80 -6.44
C GLY A 151 -1.09 -16.24 -6.73
N ASP A 152 -1.94 -16.33 -5.71
CA ASP A 152 -3.37 -16.68 -5.77
C ASP A 152 -4.29 -15.43 -5.67
N GLY A 153 -3.70 -14.24 -5.74
CA GLY A 153 -4.38 -12.96 -5.51
C GLY A 153 -4.43 -12.53 -4.04
N ASN A 154 -3.87 -13.32 -3.11
CA ASN A 154 -3.72 -12.95 -1.71
C ASN A 154 -2.28 -12.52 -1.38
N PHE A 155 -2.09 -12.09 -0.13
CA PHE A 155 -0.83 -11.58 0.38
C PHE A 155 -0.31 -12.38 1.56
N GLN A 156 0.97 -12.18 1.85
CA GLN A 156 1.68 -12.74 3.00
C GLN A 156 2.67 -11.72 3.57
N LYS A 157 2.83 -11.72 4.89
CA LYS A 157 3.78 -10.88 5.63
C LYS A 157 4.21 -11.60 6.90
N TRP A 158 5.39 -11.27 7.40
CA TRP A 158 5.80 -11.70 8.73
C TRP A 158 6.60 -10.62 9.45
N ALA A 159 6.63 -10.74 10.77
CA ALA A 159 7.43 -9.91 11.66
C ALA A 159 8.16 -10.83 12.66
N ALA A 160 9.44 -10.62 12.88
CA ALA A 160 10.24 -11.42 13.80
C ALA A 160 10.97 -10.57 14.83
N VAL A 161 11.14 -11.12 16.03
CA VAL A 161 11.95 -10.55 17.11
C VAL A 161 12.87 -11.62 17.66
N VAL A 162 14.06 -11.20 18.09
CA VAL A 162 14.97 -12.03 18.87
C VAL A 162 14.65 -11.84 20.35
N VAL A 163 14.40 -12.92 21.06
CA VAL A 163 13.98 -12.91 22.46
C VAL A 163 14.90 -13.79 23.31
N PRO A 164 15.21 -13.40 24.55
CA PRO A 164 15.90 -14.28 25.49
C PRO A 164 15.07 -15.54 25.74
N ALA A 165 15.73 -16.71 25.81
CA ALA A 165 15.05 -17.96 26.14
C ALA A 165 14.40 -17.88 27.53
N GLY A 166 13.14 -18.33 27.64
CA GLY A 166 12.32 -18.24 28.84
C GLY A 166 11.52 -16.95 29.00
N GLU A 167 11.78 -15.93 28.16
CA GLU A 167 11.03 -14.68 28.15
C GLU A 167 9.95 -14.62 27.07
N GLU A 168 9.72 -15.69 26.30
CA GLU A 168 8.84 -15.72 25.13
C GLU A 168 7.41 -15.28 25.47
N GLN A 169 6.95 -15.57 26.69
CA GLN A 169 5.62 -15.18 27.16
C GLN A 169 5.44 -13.68 27.35
N ARG A 170 6.53 -12.90 27.46
CA ARG A 170 6.46 -11.43 27.58
C ARG A 170 6.18 -10.77 26.24
N TYR A 171 6.38 -11.50 25.14
CA TYR A 171 6.23 -11.00 23.78
C TYR A 171 4.87 -11.37 23.20
N THR A 172 4.20 -10.39 22.60
CA THR A 172 2.94 -10.59 21.88
C THR A 172 3.01 -9.99 20.48
N CYS A 173 2.52 -10.74 19.49
CA CYS A 173 2.33 -10.24 18.14
C CYS A 173 0.91 -9.71 17.99
N HIS A 174 0.78 -8.48 17.52
CA HIS A 174 -0.48 -7.81 17.24
C HIS A 174 -0.68 -7.72 15.73
N VAL A 175 -1.82 -8.20 15.25
CA VAL A 175 -2.16 -8.23 13.83
C VAL A 175 -3.44 -7.44 13.61
N HIS A 176 -3.34 -6.38 12.82
CA HIS A 176 -4.46 -5.54 12.39
C HIS A 176 -4.67 -5.71 10.89
N HIS A 177 -5.89 -6.02 10.50
CA HIS A 177 -6.32 -6.18 9.11
C HIS A 177 -7.81 -5.89 9.05
N GLU A 178 -8.30 -5.27 7.98
CA GLU A 178 -9.73 -4.92 7.85
C GLU A 178 -10.67 -6.12 7.85
N GLY A 179 -10.16 -7.31 7.51
CA GLY A 179 -10.92 -8.56 7.55
C GLY A 179 -11.12 -9.13 8.94
N LEU A 180 -10.43 -8.57 9.93
CA LEU A 180 -10.57 -8.98 11.32
C LEU A 180 -11.59 -8.07 12.02
N PRO A 181 -12.57 -8.63 12.75
CA PRO A 181 -13.51 -7.82 13.52
C PRO A 181 -12.80 -7.03 14.64
N GLU A 182 -11.74 -7.61 15.19
CA GLU A 182 -10.87 -7.01 16.20
C GLU A 182 -9.43 -7.46 15.95
N ALA A 183 -8.45 -6.66 16.39
CA ALA A 183 -7.04 -6.99 16.27
C ALA A 183 -6.70 -8.30 16.99
N LEU A 184 -5.93 -9.17 16.33
CA LEU A 184 -5.49 -10.43 16.94
C LEU A 184 -4.23 -10.20 17.77
N THR A 185 -4.18 -10.83 18.95
CA THR A 185 -3.00 -10.87 19.81
C THR A 185 -2.53 -12.32 19.96
N LEU A 186 -1.34 -12.64 19.43
CA LEU A 186 -0.74 -13.96 19.49
C LEU A 186 0.40 -14.00 20.51
N ARG A 187 0.55 -15.14 21.20
CA ARG A 187 1.64 -15.41 22.14
C ARG A 187 2.14 -16.84 21.96
N TRP A 188 3.45 -17.05 22.06
CA TRP A 188 4.04 -18.39 21.93
C TRP A 188 3.59 -19.31 23.08
N GLY A 189 3.53 -20.63 22.88
CA GLY A 189 3.28 -21.61 23.96
C GLY A 189 1.84 -21.70 24.50
N LYS A 190 0.90 -20.88 24.03
CA LYS A 190 -0.54 -21.11 24.24
C LYS A 190 -1.11 -21.84 23.03
N GLU A 191 -0.94 -23.16 22.98
CA GLU A 191 -1.74 -24.00 22.08
C GLU A 191 -3.17 -24.12 22.64
N GLY A 192 -4.14 -23.49 21.97
CA GLY A 192 -5.56 -23.82 22.14
C GLY A 192 -6.45 -22.74 22.78
N ILE A 193 -7.37 -22.25 21.94
CA ILE A 193 -8.78 -21.95 22.26
C ILE A 193 -9.14 -20.53 22.80
N ARG A 194 -9.79 -19.80 21.88
CA ARG A 194 -11.00 -18.95 21.95
C ARG A 194 -10.96 -17.61 22.71
N LEU A 195 -11.24 -16.58 21.92
CA LEU A 195 -12.08 -15.41 22.20
C LEU A 195 -12.66 -15.39 23.63
N ILE A 196 -11.94 -14.74 24.52
CA ILE A 196 -12.56 -14.18 25.71
C ILE A 196 -13.45 -13.05 25.18
N HIS A 197 -14.76 -13.28 25.06
CA HIS A 197 -15.69 -12.17 24.85
C HIS A 197 -15.60 -11.27 26.09
N PRO A 198 -15.12 -10.02 25.99
CA PRO A 198 -15.34 -9.07 27.05
C PRO A 198 -16.84 -8.75 27.07
N ILE A 199 -17.41 -8.71 28.28
CA ILE A 199 -18.75 -8.21 28.55
C ILE A 199 -18.89 -6.85 27.86
N ILE A 200 -19.84 -6.70 26.94
CA ILE A 200 -20.07 -5.48 26.15
C ILE A 200 -20.61 -4.38 27.08
N PRO A 201 -19.86 -3.31 27.40
CA PRO A 201 -20.48 -2.03 27.75
C PRO A 201 -21.08 -1.39 26.48
N PRO A 202 -22.11 -0.54 26.60
CA PRO A 202 -22.83 -0.02 25.44
C PRO A 202 -21.89 0.66 24.43
N LEU A 203 -22.10 0.26 23.18
CA LEU A 203 -21.43 0.65 21.95
C LEU A 203 -21.15 2.17 21.90
N ALA A 204 -19.91 2.56 22.17
CA ALA A 204 -19.34 3.71 21.47
C ALA A 204 -18.87 3.15 20.13
N THR A 205 -19.57 3.47 19.05
CA THR A 205 -19.12 3.10 17.70
C THR A 205 -17.72 3.68 17.49
N PRO A 206 -16.67 2.85 17.35
CA PRO A 206 -15.42 3.37 16.85
C PRO A 206 -15.67 3.81 15.41
N LEU A 207 -15.30 5.05 15.11
CA LEU A 207 -15.20 5.53 13.74
C LEU A 207 -14.06 4.74 13.10
N VAL A 208 -14.37 3.60 12.47
CA VAL A 208 -13.41 2.91 11.62
C VAL A 208 -13.40 3.69 10.32
N ASP A 209 -12.50 4.66 10.25
CA ASP A 209 -12.21 5.40 9.02
C ASP A 209 -11.39 4.49 8.10
N SER A 210 -12.06 3.50 7.51
CA SER A 210 -11.54 2.76 6.36
C SER A 210 -12.32 3.20 5.13
N ASP A 211 -12.27 4.51 4.83
CA ASP A 211 -13.00 5.15 3.73
C ASP A 211 -12.33 5.02 2.34
N GLN A 212 -11.43 4.05 2.15
CA GLN A 212 -10.74 3.88 0.87
C GLN A 212 -10.97 2.50 0.27
N VAL A 213 -11.61 2.48 -0.90
CA VAL A 213 -11.71 1.29 -1.74
C VAL A 213 -11.02 1.55 -3.08
N LEU A 214 -9.83 0.94 -3.17
CA LEU A 214 -9.00 0.47 -4.29
C LEU A 214 -8.99 1.19 -5.66
N PHE A 215 -7.93 1.99 -5.82
CA PHE A 215 -7.01 2.22 -6.94
C PHE A 215 -7.22 1.50 -8.30
N LEU A 216 -7.44 2.29 -9.36
CA LEU A 216 -6.89 1.99 -10.70
C LEU A 216 -5.58 2.75 -10.87
N LEU A 217 -4.44 2.05 -10.84
CA LEU A 217 -3.16 2.60 -11.27
C LEU A 217 -2.87 2.08 -12.68
N CYS A 218 -2.92 2.98 -13.66
CA CYS A 218 -2.37 2.71 -14.97
C CYS A 218 -0.89 3.10 -14.95
N SER A 219 -0.01 2.12 -14.74
CA SER A 219 1.43 2.31 -14.88
C SER A 219 1.87 1.97 -16.29
N GLY A 220 2.14 2.98 -17.10
CA GLY A 220 2.79 2.84 -18.41
C GLY A 220 4.30 3.02 -18.28
N ASN A 221 5.08 2.13 -18.88
CA ASN A 221 6.53 2.25 -18.95
C ASN A 221 6.96 2.26 -20.43
N ASP A 222 7.25 3.43 -20.97
CA ASP A 222 7.80 3.55 -22.33
C ASP A 222 9.33 3.59 -22.24
N SER A 223 9.96 2.55 -22.79
CA SER A 223 11.41 2.48 -22.96
C SER A 223 11.75 3.16 -24.29
N ALA A 224 12.15 4.42 -24.26
CA ALA A 224 12.63 5.10 -25.45
C ALA A 224 14.08 4.67 -25.72
N GLN A 225 14.29 3.76 -26.69
CA GLN A 225 15.59 3.62 -27.34
C GLN A 225 15.74 4.81 -28.29
N GLY A 226 16.76 5.64 -28.05
CA GLY A 226 16.97 6.92 -28.72
C GLY A 226 16.70 6.87 -30.23
N SER A 227 15.62 7.52 -30.64
CA SER A 227 15.40 7.93 -32.02
C SER A 227 15.62 9.44 -32.09
N ASP A 228 16.49 9.84 -33.02
CA ASP A 228 16.83 11.22 -33.32
C ASP A 228 15.57 12.06 -33.51
N VAL A 229 15.34 13.01 -32.60
CA VAL A 229 14.44 14.14 -32.86
C VAL A 229 15.31 15.31 -33.25
N SER A 230 15.52 15.46 -34.56
CA SER A 230 16.05 16.67 -35.17
C SER A 230 15.14 17.84 -34.81
N LEU A 231 15.58 18.69 -33.88
CA LEU A 231 15.05 20.02 -33.69
C LEU A 231 15.51 20.88 -34.86
N THR A 232 14.64 21.11 -35.84
CA THR A 232 14.78 22.26 -36.74
C THR A 232 13.99 23.44 -36.20
N ALA A 233 14.67 24.59 -36.25
CA ALA A 233 14.35 25.91 -35.71
C ALA A 233 13.00 26.49 -36.15
#